data_AF-A0A8I1T4R4-F1
#
_entry.id   AF-A0A8I1T4R4-F1
#
_cell.length_a   1.000
_cell.length_b   1.000
_cell.length_c   1.000
_cell.angle_alpha   90.00
_cell.angle_beta   90.00
_cell.angle_gamma   90.00
#
_symmetry.space_group_name_H-M   'P 1'
#
loop_
_entity.id
_entity.type
_entity.pdbx_description
1 polymer ?
#
loop_
_entity_poly.entity_id
_entity_poly.type
_entity_poly.pdbx_seq_one_letter_code
_entity_poly.pdbx_strand_id
1 'polypeptide(L)'
;MKILQGDVWKRRGVSLLWGGEALSVLAQPQQVVSIRQFFAMVGQWPDDLPCNDGNTLVVAGLEGCVDLMDPIEGEAWMKSDLLPAVLAFQDEYSLEAALVFWLPTGKNRVKMNRATEAYSWVCSAPHSNQHLDLGRILWAGAEADVGRIIDPDCTNSDPDGPGWIGLHHPRLS
;
A
#
# COMPACT_ATOMS: atom_id res chain seq x y z
N MET A 1 -10.78 14.52 -1.91
CA MET A 1 -9.71 13.75 -2.60
C MET A 1 -8.40 14.52 -2.49
N LYS A 2 -7.38 13.93 -1.85
CA LYS A 2 -6.07 14.56 -1.63
C LYS A 2 -5.04 14.04 -2.63
N ILE A 3 -4.27 14.94 -3.25
CA ILE A 3 -3.11 14.60 -4.07
C ILE A 3 -1.87 14.80 -3.23
N LEU A 4 -0.99 13.80 -3.20
CA LEU A 4 0.29 13.88 -2.53
C LEU A 4 1.29 14.59 -3.45
N GLN A 5 1.68 15.80 -3.07
CA GLN A 5 2.77 16.52 -3.74
C GLN A 5 4.08 16.17 -3.03
N GLY A 6 5.02 15.56 -3.75
CA GLY A 6 6.36 15.25 -3.26
C GLY A 6 6.62 13.77 -2.97
N ASP A 7 7.71 13.51 -2.24
CA ASP A 7 8.33 12.19 -2.07
C ASP A 7 8.16 11.60 -0.66
N VAL A 8 7.26 12.17 0.15
CA VAL A 8 7.13 11.80 1.57
C VAL A 8 6.80 10.31 1.77
N TRP A 9 6.07 9.72 0.83
CA TRP A 9 5.72 8.30 0.81
C TRP A 9 6.93 7.37 0.71
N LYS A 10 8.10 7.89 0.29
CA LYS A 10 9.36 7.15 0.26
C LYS A 10 10.06 7.13 1.62
N ARG A 11 9.64 7.96 2.58
CA ARG A 11 10.36 8.15 3.86
C ARG A 11 9.53 7.83 5.09
N ARG A 12 8.21 7.95 5.01
CA ARG A 12 7.31 7.65 6.12
C ARG A 12 5.94 7.16 5.67
N GLY A 13 5.23 6.55 6.61
CA GLY A 13 3.84 6.11 6.46
C GLY A 13 3.71 4.82 5.65
N VAL A 14 2.48 4.51 5.24
CA VAL A 14 2.13 3.27 4.57
C VAL A 14 1.62 3.56 3.17
N SER A 15 2.16 2.87 2.16
CA SER A 15 1.80 3.12 0.76
C SER A 15 1.44 1.83 0.03
N LEU A 16 0.45 1.93 -0.86
CA LEU A 16 0.15 0.93 -1.89
C LEU A 16 0.66 1.47 -3.22
N LEU A 17 1.65 0.81 -3.84
CA LEU A 17 2.33 1.31 -5.03
C LEU A 17 2.16 0.36 -6.21
N TRP A 18 1.89 0.91 -7.40
CA TRP A 18 1.82 0.17 -8.67
C TRP A 18 2.56 0.88 -9.81
N GLY A 19 3.22 2.01 -9.55
CA GLY A 19 4.16 2.64 -10.48
C GLY A 19 5.52 1.93 -10.49
N GLY A 20 5.80 1.17 -11.55
CA GLY A 20 7.04 0.37 -11.66
C GLY A 20 8.31 1.21 -11.72
N GLU A 21 8.30 2.35 -12.41
CA GLU A 21 9.46 3.25 -12.49
C GLU A 21 9.77 3.86 -11.11
N ALA A 22 8.74 4.33 -10.40
CA ALA A 22 8.88 4.86 -9.05
C ALA A 22 9.40 3.79 -8.05
N LEU A 23 8.97 2.53 -8.19
CA LEU A 23 9.51 1.41 -7.42
C LEU A 23 11.01 1.20 -7.71
N SER A 24 11.41 1.23 -8.98
CA SER A 24 12.80 0.96 -9.38
C SER A 24 13.80 1.98 -8.85
N VAL A 25 13.33 3.22 -8.60
CA VAL A 25 14.12 4.26 -7.93
C VAL A 25 14.24 4.01 -6.42
N LEU A 26 13.25 3.35 -5.81
CA LEU A 26 13.19 3.11 -4.37
C LEU A 26 13.95 1.84 -3.93
N ALA A 27 13.89 0.77 -4.73
CA ALA A 27 14.38 -0.54 -4.35
C ALA A 27 14.95 -1.33 -5.53
N GLN A 28 16.08 -2.00 -5.30
CA GLN A 28 16.58 -3.07 -6.15
C GLN A 28 15.79 -4.36 -5.90
N PRO A 29 15.70 -5.28 -6.89
CA PRO A 29 14.93 -6.52 -6.73
C PRO A 29 15.32 -7.36 -5.52
N GLN A 30 16.59 -7.37 -5.12
CA GLN A 30 17.07 -8.14 -3.96
C GLN A 30 16.72 -7.50 -2.61
N GLN A 31 16.33 -6.22 -2.59
CA GLN A 31 15.93 -5.50 -1.38
C GLN A 31 14.43 -5.64 -1.08
N VAL A 32 13.63 -6.09 -2.06
CA VAL A 32 12.20 -6.31 -1.89
C VAL A 32 11.97 -7.59 -1.09
N VAL A 33 11.21 -7.48 0.01
CA VAL A 33 10.85 -8.63 0.83
C VAL A 33 9.49 -9.19 0.40
N SER A 34 9.31 -10.50 0.51
CA SER A 34 8.01 -11.12 0.33
C SER A 34 7.10 -10.85 1.54
N ILE A 35 5.79 -10.94 1.33
CA ILE A 35 4.79 -10.86 2.41
C ILE A 35 5.06 -11.89 3.53
N ARG A 36 5.57 -13.08 3.19
CA ARG A 36 5.99 -14.10 4.16
C ARG A 36 7.15 -13.62 5.02
N GLN A 37 8.16 -12.99 4.41
CA GLN A 37 9.29 -12.42 5.14
C GLN A 37 8.86 -11.24 6.00
N PHE A 38 7.98 -10.37 5.50
CA PHE A 38 7.39 -9.28 6.29
C PHE A 38 6.77 -9.80 7.59
N PHE A 39 5.93 -10.85 7.52
CA PHE A 39 5.37 -11.46 8.73
C PHE A 39 6.44 -12.09 9.65
N ALA A 40 7.49 -12.69 9.08
CA ALA A 40 8.58 -13.25 9.87
C ALA A 40 9.43 -12.20 10.59
N MET A 41 9.41 -10.94 10.13
CA MET A 41 10.12 -9.82 10.75
C MET A 41 9.34 -9.17 11.90
N VAL A 42 8.05 -9.49 12.08
CA VAL A 42 7.22 -8.88 13.13
C VAL A 42 7.81 -9.14 14.51
N GLY A 43 8.16 -8.07 15.22
CA GLY A 43 8.81 -8.12 16.54
C GLY A 43 10.32 -8.38 16.50
N GLN A 44 10.92 -8.44 15.29
CA GLN A 44 12.35 -8.63 15.04
C GLN A 44 12.79 -7.74 13.87
N TRP A 45 12.43 -6.47 13.95
CA TRP A 45 12.72 -5.49 12.91
C TRP A 45 14.22 -5.12 12.92
N PRO A 46 14.86 -4.96 11.75
CA PRO A 46 16.25 -4.53 11.67
C PRO A 46 16.37 -3.03 11.99
N ASP A 47 17.52 -2.60 12.52
CA ASP A 47 17.78 -1.18 12.73
C ASP A 47 17.77 -0.41 11.40
N ASP A 48 18.42 -0.97 10.37
CA ASP A 48 18.44 -0.43 9.01
C ASP A 48 17.51 -1.22 8.08
N LEU A 49 16.52 -0.54 7.49
CA LEU A 49 15.63 -1.15 6.51
C LEU A 49 16.32 -1.37 5.15
N PRO A 50 15.89 -2.36 4.36
CA PRO A 50 16.61 -2.74 3.14
C PRO A 50 16.68 -1.68 2.05
N CYS A 51 15.73 -0.73 2.00
CA CYS A 51 15.58 0.25 0.91
C CYS A 51 15.76 1.69 1.42
N ASN A 52 16.05 2.60 0.47
CA ASN A 52 16.07 4.05 0.68
C ASN A 52 16.90 4.49 1.90
N ASP A 53 18.19 4.12 1.89
CA ASP A 53 19.16 4.49 2.93
C ASP A 53 18.73 4.11 4.35
N GLY A 54 18.16 2.91 4.53
CA GLY A 54 17.77 2.40 5.85
C GLY A 54 16.35 2.75 6.28
N ASN A 55 15.59 3.51 5.47
CA ASN A 55 14.32 4.10 5.90
C ASN A 55 13.06 3.49 5.29
N THR A 56 13.20 2.45 4.45
CA THR A 56 12.02 1.90 3.75
C THR A 56 12.04 0.38 3.65
N LEU A 57 10.88 -0.21 3.95
CA LEU A 57 10.59 -1.61 3.68
C LEU A 57 9.63 -1.71 2.49
N VAL A 58 10.06 -2.40 1.44
CA VAL A 58 9.21 -2.71 0.29
C VAL A 58 8.79 -4.16 0.35
N VAL A 59 7.47 -4.40 0.38
CA VAL A 59 6.86 -5.71 0.53
C VAL A 59 6.09 -6.09 -0.74
N ALA A 60 6.36 -7.26 -1.29
CA ALA A 60 5.65 -7.82 -2.44
C ALA A 60 4.83 -9.07 -2.09
N GLY A 61 3.80 -9.36 -2.88
CA GLY A 61 3.01 -10.58 -2.77
C GLY A 61 1.69 -10.45 -2.00
N LEU A 62 1.35 -9.25 -1.52
CA LEU A 62 0.06 -9.00 -0.87
C LEU A 62 -1.13 -9.34 -1.80
N GLU A 63 -1.08 -8.92 -3.08
CA GLU A 63 -2.15 -9.24 -4.05
C GLU A 63 -2.38 -10.75 -4.16
N GLY A 64 -1.30 -11.52 -4.25
CA GLY A 64 -1.36 -12.97 -4.36
C GLY A 64 -1.96 -13.65 -3.13
N CYS A 65 -1.71 -13.13 -1.93
CA CYS A 65 -2.36 -13.65 -0.71
C CYS A 65 -3.86 -13.41 -0.75
N VAL A 66 -4.29 -12.17 -1.06
CA VAL A 66 -5.70 -11.81 -1.11
C VAL A 66 -6.43 -12.57 -2.22
N ASP A 67 -5.78 -12.82 -3.36
CA ASP A 67 -6.34 -13.52 -4.51
C ASP A 67 -6.57 -15.03 -4.30
N LEU A 68 -5.92 -15.62 -3.31
CA LEU A 68 -6.09 -17.03 -2.96
C LEU A 68 -7.27 -17.28 -2.01
N MET A 69 -7.85 -16.21 -1.45
CA MET A 69 -8.94 -16.26 -0.49
C MET A 69 -10.24 -15.81 -1.15
N ASP A 70 -11.37 -16.28 -0.65
CA ASP A 70 -12.63 -15.61 -0.98
C ASP A 70 -12.67 -14.20 -0.35
N PRO A 71 -13.54 -13.29 -0.82
CA PRO A 71 -13.52 -11.90 -0.35
C PRO A 71 -13.78 -11.73 1.16
N ILE A 72 -14.56 -12.62 1.78
CA ILE A 72 -14.85 -12.56 3.22
C ILE A 72 -13.61 -12.98 4.01
N GLU A 73 -12.97 -14.08 3.58
CA GLU A 73 -11.71 -14.55 4.16
C GLU A 73 -10.57 -13.53 3.99
N GLY A 74 -10.45 -12.93 2.79
CA GLY A 74 -9.46 -11.90 2.51
C GLY A 74 -9.66 -10.64 3.33
N GLU A 75 -10.91 -10.19 3.52
CA GLU A 75 -11.24 -9.08 4.43
C GLU A 75 -10.86 -9.43 5.87
N ALA A 76 -11.21 -10.63 6.34
CA ALA A 76 -10.90 -11.07 7.69
C ALA A 76 -9.38 -11.10 7.92
N TRP A 77 -8.63 -11.76 7.05
CA TRP A 77 -7.17 -11.88 7.13
C TRP A 77 -6.46 -10.53 7.10
N MET A 78 -6.90 -9.59 6.24
CA MET A 78 -6.30 -8.26 6.23
C MET A 78 -6.50 -7.53 7.56
N LYS A 79 -7.63 -7.73 8.24
CA LYS A 79 -7.91 -7.11 9.53
C LYS A 79 -7.21 -7.82 10.70
N SER A 80 -7.15 -9.15 10.68
CA SER A 80 -6.63 -9.94 11.80
C SER A 80 -5.13 -10.14 11.77
N ASP A 81 -4.52 -10.11 10.58
CA ASP A 81 -3.11 -10.46 10.41
C ASP A 81 -2.33 -9.28 9.82
N LEU A 82 -2.75 -8.78 8.65
CA LEU A 82 -2.00 -7.73 7.95
C LEU A 82 -1.99 -6.41 8.72
N LEU A 83 -3.16 -5.89 9.13
CA LEU A 83 -3.26 -4.61 9.81
C LEU A 83 -2.45 -4.59 11.12
N PRO A 84 -2.53 -5.60 12.02
CA PRO A 84 -1.68 -5.66 13.19
C PRO A 84 -0.18 -5.66 12.87
N ALA A 85 0.25 -6.36 11.81
CA ALA A 85 1.66 -6.34 11.40
C ALA A 85 2.11 -4.95 10.89
N VAL A 86 1.22 -4.23 10.18
CA VAL A 86 1.47 -2.85 9.74
C VAL A 86 1.55 -1.89 10.93
N LEU A 87 0.66 -2.04 11.91
CA LEU A 87 0.69 -1.23 13.14
C LEU A 87 1.94 -1.50 13.95
N ALA A 88 2.35 -2.76 14.10
CA ALA A 88 3.60 -3.13 14.78
C ALA A 88 4.84 -2.52 14.11
N PHE A 89 4.87 -2.47 12.77
CA PHE A 89 5.93 -1.77 12.02
C PHE A 89 5.90 -0.26 12.31
N GLN A 90 4.73 0.36 12.25
CA GLN A 90 4.58 1.80 12.51
C GLN A 90 5.03 2.20 13.92
N ASP A 91 4.70 1.38 14.91
CA ASP A 91 5.03 1.61 16.31
C ASP A 91 6.54 1.47 16.54
N GLU A 92 7.18 0.43 15.98
CA GLU A 92 8.63 0.23 16.07
C GLU A 92 9.42 1.46 15.63
N TYR A 93 9.11 1.96 14.43
CA TYR A 93 9.84 3.07 13.84
C TYR A 93 9.24 4.44 14.17
N SER A 94 8.26 4.51 15.09
CA SER A 94 7.62 5.77 15.51
C SER A 94 7.16 6.66 14.34
N LEU A 95 6.66 6.05 13.26
CA LEU A 95 6.27 6.71 11.99
C LEU A 95 7.40 7.41 11.21
N GLU A 96 8.66 7.14 11.53
CA GLU A 96 9.83 7.71 10.86
C GLU A 96 10.37 6.85 9.71
N ALA A 97 9.74 5.68 9.45
CA ALA A 97 10.05 4.80 8.33
C ALA A 97 8.85 4.60 7.40
N ALA A 98 9.12 4.26 6.13
CA ALA A 98 8.11 3.94 5.13
C ALA A 98 7.89 2.43 4.98
N LEU A 99 6.62 2.04 4.91
CA LEU A 99 6.20 0.70 4.47
C LEU A 99 5.50 0.83 3.12
N VAL A 100 6.01 0.14 2.10
CA VAL A 100 5.46 0.18 0.74
C VAL A 100 5.07 -1.22 0.31
N PHE A 101 3.77 -1.44 0.08
CA PHE A 101 3.27 -2.65 -0.56
C PHE A 101 3.29 -2.48 -2.08
N TRP A 102 4.06 -3.32 -2.76
CA TRP A 102 4.09 -3.41 -4.21
C TRP A 102 2.91 -4.24 -4.74
N LEU A 103 2.03 -3.60 -5.48
CA LEU A 103 0.80 -4.15 -6.07
C LEU A 103 0.82 -3.96 -7.59
N PRO A 104 1.52 -4.79 -8.39
CA PRO A 104 1.65 -4.58 -9.83
C PRO A 104 0.31 -4.43 -10.59
N THR A 105 -0.78 -5.02 -10.09
CA THR A 105 -2.11 -4.88 -10.70
C THR A 105 -2.98 -3.78 -10.07
N GLY A 106 -2.44 -3.05 -9.08
CA GLY A 106 -3.14 -2.04 -8.29
C GLY A 106 -3.83 -0.98 -9.13
N LYS A 107 -3.22 -0.52 -10.23
CA LYS A 107 -3.83 0.47 -11.14
C LYS A 107 -5.21 0.05 -11.65
N ASN A 108 -5.38 -1.23 -11.93
CA ASN A 108 -6.60 -1.78 -12.50
C ASN A 108 -7.61 -2.16 -11.42
N ARG A 109 -7.14 -2.45 -10.20
CA ARG A 109 -7.95 -3.03 -9.13
C ARG A 109 -8.35 -2.04 -8.06
N VAL A 110 -7.54 -1.03 -7.79
CA VAL A 110 -7.89 0.03 -6.85
C VAL A 110 -8.81 1.03 -7.55
N LYS A 111 -9.98 1.26 -6.97
CA LYS A 111 -11.00 2.21 -7.47
C LYS A 111 -11.34 3.20 -6.38
N MET A 112 -11.64 4.44 -6.76
CA MET A 112 -12.20 5.44 -5.85
C MET A 112 -13.63 5.75 -6.26
N ASN A 113 -14.55 5.69 -5.29
CA ASN A 113 -15.87 6.26 -5.47
C ASN A 113 -15.78 7.78 -5.23
N ARG A 114 -16.00 8.59 -6.28
CA ARG A 114 -15.89 10.06 -6.19
C ARG A 114 -16.95 10.71 -5.29
N ALA A 115 -18.10 10.07 -5.09
CA ALA A 115 -19.17 10.62 -4.26
C ALA A 115 -18.93 10.41 -2.76
N THR A 116 -18.32 9.27 -2.39
CA THR A 116 -18.06 8.92 -0.97
C THR A 116 -16.59 9.06 -0.59
N GLU A 117 -15.72 9.30 -1.56
CA GLU A 117 -14.26 9.27 -1.43
C GLU A 117 -13.67 7.93 -0.95
N ALA A 118 -14.48 6.88 -0.91
CA ALA A 118 -14.06 5.55 -0.49
C ALA A 118 -13.18 4.90 -1.56
N TYR A 119 -12.16 4.17 -1.10
CA TYR A 119 -11.31 3.36 -1.95
C TYR A 119 -11.66 1.89 -1.78
N SER A 120 -11.73 1.19 -2.91
CA SER A 120 -11.99 -0.24 -2.93
C SER A 120 -10.98 -0.98 -3.79
N TRP A 121 -10.78 -2.25 -3.48
CA TRP A 121 -9.98 -3.18 -4.25
C TRP A 121 -10.92 -4.17 -4.94
N VAL A 122 -10.91 -4.22 -6.28
CA VAL A 122 -11.64 -5.21 -7.09
C VAL A 122 -10.97 -6.59 -6.98
N CYS A 123 -11.69 -7.60 -6.47
CA CYS A 123 -11.16 -8.95 -6.34
C CYS A 123 -10.80 -9.56 -7.70
N SER A 124 -9.91 -10.54 -7.71
CA SER A 124 -9.57 -11.28 -8.93
C SER A 124 -10.64 -12.33 -9.24
N ALA A 125 -10.56 -12.97 -10.41
CA ALA A 125 -11.43 -14.10 -10.72
C ALA A 125 -11.22 -15.24 -9.69
N PRO A 126 -12.29 -15.93 -9.24
CA PRO A 126 -13.66 -15.88 -9.75
C PRO A 126 -14.55 -14.78 -9.15
N HIS A 127 -14.03 -13.95 -8.25
CA HIS A 127 -14.79 -12.96 -7.48
C HIS A 127 -14.73 -11.55 -8.07
N SER A 128 -14.50 -11.39 -9.37
CA SER A 128 -14.23 -10.08 -10.00
C SER A 128 -15.37 -9.06 -9.95
N ASN A 129 -16.57 -9.47 -9.52
CA ASN A 129 -17.71 -8.60 -9.24
C ASN A 129 -17.80 -8.13 -7.77
N GLN A 130 -16.87 -8.54 -6.93
CA GLN A 130 -16.79 -8.18 -5.52
C GLN A 130 -15.62 -7.24 -5.26
N HIS A 131 -15.74 -6.49 -4.17
CA HIS A 131 -14.78 -5.47 -3.80
C HIS A 131 -14.49 -5.52 -2.29
N LEU A 132 -13.24 -5.29 -1.93
CA LEU A 132 -12.80 -5.10 -0.55
C LEU A 132 -12.73 -3.60 -0.27
N ASP A 133 -13.32 -3.16 0.84
CA ASP A 133 -13.32 -1.76 1.26
C ASP A 133 -12.00 -1.43 1.94
N LEU A 134 -11.06 -0.82 1.22
CA LEU A 134 -9.72 -0.54 1.73
C LEU A 134 -9.74 0.42 2.90
N GLY A 135 -10.66 1.38 2.90
CA GLY A 135 -10.72 2.36 3.97
C GLY A 135 -11.26 1.80 5.27
N ARG A 136 -12.27 0.93 5.18
CA ARG A 136 -12.75 0.17 6.34
C ARG A 136 -11.73 -0.87 6.82
N ILE A 137 -10.98 -1.49 5.92
CA ILE A 137 -10.09 -2.61 6.24
C ILE A 137 -8.75 -2.13 6.78
N LEU A 138 -8.11 -1.17 6.10
CA LEU A 138 -6.74 -0.74 6.41
C LEU A 138 -6.69 0.58 7.17
N TRP A 139 -7.67 1.46 6.97
CA TRP A 139 -7.59 2.85 7.46
C TRP A 139 -8.58 3.15 8.59
N ALA A 140 -9.37 2.17 9.03
CA ALA A 140 -10.40 2.33 10.05
C ALA A 140 -11.37 3.51 9.79
N GLY A 141 -11.61 3.86 8.53
CA GLY A 141 -12.46 5.00 8.14
C GLY A 141 -11.74 6.37 8.10
N ALA A 142 -10.40 6.38 8.05
CA ALA A 142 -9.59 7.59 7.89
C ALA A 142 -9.30 7.92 6.41
N GLU A 143 -10.26 7.70 5.50
CA GLU A 143 -10.08 7.91 4.05
C GLU A 143 -9.65 9.35 3.71
N ALA A 144 -10.02 10.33 4.54
CA ALA A 144 -9.70 11.74 4.34
C ALA A 144 -8.19 12.02 4.33
N ASP A 145 -7.38 11.18 4.99
CA ASP A 145 -5.93 11.35 5.08
C ASP A 145 -5.16 10.71 3.93
N VAL A 146 -5.84 9.86 3.14
CA VAL A 146 -5.26 9.15 2.01
C VAL A 146 -4.91 10.11 0.89
N GLY A 147 -3.62 10.20 0.58
CA GLY A 147 -3.08 10.90 -0.57
C GLY A 147 -2.89 9.97 -1.77
N ARG A 148 -3.27 10.44 -2.96
CA ARG A 148 -2.87 9.80 -4.21
C ARG A 148 -1.43 10.16 -4.56
N ILE A 149 -0.61 9.16 -4.83
CA ILE A 149 0.73 9.34 -5.34
C ILE A 149 0.62 9.55 -6.86
N ILE A 150 1.05 10.72 -7.32
CA ILE A 150 1.06 11.08 -8.74
C ILE A 150 2.51 11.09 -9.22
N ASP A 151 2.74 10.47 -10.37
CA ASP A 151 3.99 10.54 -11.10
C ASP A 151 4.26 11.99 -11.54
N PRO A 152 5.36 12.61 -11.08
CA PRO A 152 5.68 14.00 -11.42
C PRO A 152 5.97 14.21 -12.91
N ASP A 153 6.40 13.17 -13.63
CA ASP A 153 6.72 13.25 -15.04
C ASP A 153 5.48 13.06 -15.94
N CYS A 154 4.34 12.69 -15.34
CA CYS A 154 3.10 12.54 -16.06
C CYS A 154 2.43 13.90 -16.31
N THR A 155 2.31 14.27 -17.58
CA THR A 155 1.66 15.51 -18.02
C THR A 155 0.13 15.43 -18.04
N ASN A 156 -0.44 14.25 -17.79
CA ASN A 156 -1.88 14.06 -17.73
C ASN A 156 -2.43 14.59 -16.40
N SER A 157 -3.38 15.54 -16.47
CA SER A 157 -4.01 16.15 -15.31
C SER A 157 -5.14 15.30 -14.70
N ASP A 158 -5.55 14.20 -15.34
CA ASP A 158 -6.54 13.29 -14.78
C ASP A 158 -5.96 12.55 -13.56
N PRO A 159 -6.50 12.79 -12.36
CA PRO A 159 -6.03 12.14 -11.14
C PRO A 159 -6.35 10.64 -11.10
N ASP A 160 -7.27 10.14 -11.92
CA ASP A 160 -7.50 8.70 -12.15
C ASP A 160 -6.71 8.17 -13.36
N GLY A 161 -5.99 9.04 -14.05
CA GLY A 161 -5.26 8.78 -15.28
C GLY A 161 -3.94 8.04 -15.07
N PRO A 162 -3.11 7.91 -16.13
CA PRO A 162 -1.88 7.12 -16.12
C PRO A 162 -0.87 7.58 -15.05
N GLY A 163 -0.90 8.85 -14.63
CA GLY A 163 -0.02 9.38 -13.59
C GLY A 163 -0.36 8.93 -12.18
N TRP A 164 -1.52 8.31 -11.94
CA TRP A 164 -1.84 7.79 -10.61
C TRP A 164 -1.13 6.45 -10.39
N ILE A 165 -0.07 6.49 -9.57
CA ILE A 165 0.88 5.39 -9.37
C ILE A 165 0.78 4.73 -7.98
N GLY A 166 -0.04 5.26 -7.08
CA GLY A 166 -0.25 4.65 -5.78
C GLY A 166 -1.16 5.43 -4.83
N LEU A 167 -1.32 4.89 -3.63
CA LEU A 167 -1.97 5.52 -2.48
C LEU A 167 -0.99 5.59 -1.32
N HIS A 168 -1.13 6.62 -0.50
CA HIS A 168 -0.31 6.86 0.67
C HIS A 168 -1.18 7.27 1.85
N HIS A 169 -0.99 6.63 2.99
CA HIS A 169 -1.59 7.00 4.26
C HIS A 169 -0.47 7.38 5.24
N PRO A 170 -0.52 8.57 5.88
CA PRO A 170 0.57 9.03 6.75
C PRO A 170 0.71 8.18 8.03
N ARG A 171 -0.42 7.69 8.56
CA ARG A 171 -0.47 6.87 9.77
C ARG A 171 -1.74 6.02 9.80
N LEU A 172 -1.64 4.70 9.93
CA LEU A 172 -2.82 3.87 10.23
C LEU A 172 -3.10 3.87 11.74
N SER A 173 -4.39 3.70 12.10
CA SER A 173 -4.91 3.66 13.48
C SER A 173 -5.63 2.36 13.77
#